data_AF-Q4V1V4-F1
#
_entry.id   AF-Q4V1V4-F1
#
_cell.length_a   1.000
_cell.length_b   1.000
_cell.length_c   1.000
_cell.angle_alpha   90.00
_cell.angle_beta   90.00
_cell.angle_gamma   90.00
#
_symmetry.space_group_name_H-M   'P 1'
#
loop_
_entity.id
_entity.type
_entity.pdbx_description
1 polymer ?
#
loop_
_entity_poly.entity_id
_entity_poly.type
_entity_poly.pdbx_seq_one_letter_code
_entity_poly.pdbx_strand_id
1 'polypeptide(L)' 'MTIRIIRYVLNKLNGALDEDERRIIEMKYMKNRKGKDSYVYNVLMMKRDSFYEEKRSGIRLIATVLGIYILTLYIRVVA' A
#
# COMPACT_ATOMS: atom_id res chain seq x y z
N MET A 1 4.77 3.92 14.86
CA MET A 1 5.01 5.08 13.94
C MET A 1 4.57 4.79 12.50
N THR A 2 4.76 3.56 11.99
CA THR A 2 4.53 3.17 10.57
C THR A 2 3.06 3.16 10.10
N ILE A 3 2.10 2.79 10.95
CA ILE A 3 0.67 2.66 10.57
C ILE A 3 0.05 4.01 10.17
N ARG A 4 0.45 5.12 10.81
CA ARG A 4 -0.09 6.46 10.53
C ARG A 4 0.27 6.94 9.13
N ILE A 5 1.51 6.70 8.70
CA ILE A 5 1.99 7.07 7.36
C ILE A 5 1.29 6.24 6.30
N ILE A 6 1.18 4.92 6.49
CA ILE A 6 0.48 4.04 5.54
C ILE A 6 -0.99 4.46 5.42
N ARG A 7 -1.63 4.87 6.51
CA ARG A 7 -3.02 5.34 6.49
C ARG A 7 -3.20 6.66 5.76
N TYR A 8 -2.27 7.59 5.95
CA TYR A 8 -2.24 8.82 5.17
C TYR A 8 -2.11 8.52 3.67
N VAL A 9 -1.19 7.63 3.28
CA VAL A 9 -0.97 7.26 1.88
C VAL A 9 -2.18 6.54 1.29
N LEU A 10 -2.78 5.56 2.00
CA LEU A 10 -4.00 4.90 1.54
C LEU A 10 -5.15 5.87 1.31
N ASN A 11 -5.34 6.84 2.22
CA ASN A 11 -6.37 7.87 2.04
C ASN A 11 -6.10 8.79 0.85
N LYS A 12 -4.83 9.06 0.52
CA LYS A 12 -4.45 9.82 -0.69
C LYS A 12 -4.59 9.01 -1.98
N LEU A 13 -4.51 7.69 -1.87
CA LEU A 13 -4.71 6.73 -2.96
C LEU A 13 -6.16 6.24 -3.08
N ASN A 14 -7.11 6.84 -2.34
CA ASN A 14 -8.50 6.43 -2.30
C ASN A 14 -9.16 6.72 -3.67
N GLY A 15 -9.07 5.76 -4.60
CA GLY A 15 -9.46 5.88 -6.01
C GLY A 15 -8.36 5.53 -7.02
N ALA A 16 -7.10 5.39 -6.59
CA ALA A 16 -5.98 4.93 -7.42
C ALA A 16 -5.58 3.48 -7.13
N LEU A 17 -5.85 3.00 -5.92
CA LEU A 17 -5.80 1.57 -5.59
C LEU A 17 -7.16 0.94 -5.87
N ASP A 18 -7.17 -0.24 -6.47
CA ASP A 18 -8.37 -1.06 -6.48
C ASP A 18 -8.65 -1.70 -5.11
N GLU A 19 -9.82 -2.34 -4.99
CA GLU A 19 -10.28 -2.92 -3.73
C GLU A 19 -9.38 -4.08 -3.26
N ASP A 20 -8.81 -4.87 -4.17
CA ASP A 20 -7.95 -6.00 -3.83
C ASP A 20 -6.56 -5.51 -3.40
N GLU A 21 -5.98 -4.56 -4.12
CA GLU A 21 -4.74 -3.87 -3.73
C GLU A 21 -4.88 -3.25 -2.33
N ARG A 22 -5.97 -2.51 -2.09
CA ARG A 22 -6.24 -1.88 -0.79
C ARG A 22 -6.31 -2.92 0.33
N ARG A 23 -7.08 -3.98 0.12
CA ARG A 23 -7.24 -5.07 1.11
C ARG A 23 -5.93 -5.78 1.40
N ILE A 24 -5.11 -6.05 0.37
CA ILE A 24 -3.76 -6.61 0.54
C ILE A 24 -2.91 -5.70 1.42
N ILE A 25 -2.87 -4.39 1.15
CA ILE A 25 -2.05 -3.44 1.90
C ILE A 25 -2.53 -3.32 3.36
N GLU A 26 -3.84 -3.25 3.59
CA GLU A 26 -4.40 -3.19 4.94
C GLU A 26 -4.07 -4.46 5.74
N MET A 27 -4.24 -5.63 5.14
CA MET A 27 -3.93 -6.91 5.81
C MET A 27 -2.43 -7.10 6.07
N LYS A 28 -1.56 -6.65 5.16
CA LYS A 28 -0.10 -6.83 5.27
C LYS A 28 0.56 -5.80 6.18
N TYR A 29 0.08 -4.57 6.19
CA TYR A 29 0.82 -3.43 6.75
C TYR A 29 0.03 -2.61 7.80
N MET A 30 -1.29 -2.80 7.93
CA MET A 30 -2.08 -2.12 8.96
C MET A 30 -2.50 -3.00 10.13
N LYS A 31 -2.72 -4.29 9.90
CA LYS A 31 -2.96 -5.23 11.01
C LYS A 31 -1.66 -5.45 11.77
N ASN A 32 -1.73 -5.44 13.10
CA ASN A 32 -0.57 -5.61 14.01
C ASN A 32 0.09 -7.00 13.90
N ARG A 33 -0.42 -7.88 13.03
CA ARG A 33 0.21 -9.13 12.64
C ARG A 33 0.65 -8.98 11.18
N LYS A 34 1.95 -9.10 10.93
CA LYS A 34 2.48 -9.32 9.57
C LYS A 34 1.94 -10.68 9.09
N GLY A 35 0.75 -10.69 8.51
CA GLY A 35 0.16 -11.90 7.94
C GLY A 35 1.11 -12.48 6.90
N LYS A 36 1.39 -13.79 6.99
CA LYS A 36 2.12 -14.51 5.93
C LYS A 36 1.38 -14.28 4.60
N ASP A 37 2.11 -14.19 3.49
CA ASP A 37 1.49 -14.00 2.17
C ASP A 37 0.44 -15.09 1.90
N SER A 38 0.73 -16.34 2.30
CA SER A 38 -0.21 -17.46 2.23
C SER A 38 -1.48 -17.28 3.03
N TYR A 39 -1.41 -16.62 4.17
CA TYR A 39 -2.60 -16.30 4.94
C TYR A 39 -3.44 -15.24 4.22
N VAL A 40 -2.80 -14.24 3.61
CA VAL A 40 -3.50 -13.13 2.97
C VAL A 40 -4.22 -13.57 1.69
N TYR A 41 -3.55 -14.27 0.76
CA TYR A 41 -4.24 -14.72 -0.45
C TYR A 41 -5.32 -15.77 -0.16
N ASN A 42 -5.15 -16.60 0.89
CA ASN A 42 -6.19 -17.55 1.30
C ASN A 42 -7.43 -16.84 1.87
N VAL A 43 -7.23 -15.85 2.76
CA VAL A 43 -8.36 -15.09 3.35
C VAL A 43 -9.07 -14.24 2.31
N LEU A 44 -8.34 -13.69 1.34
CA LEU A 44 -8.90 -12.92 0.25
C LEU A 44 -9.44 -13.78 -0.89
N MET A 45 -9.39 -15.12 -0.77
CA MET A 45 -9.81 -16.07 -1.81
C MET A 45 -9.17 -15.78 -3.18
N MET A 46 -7.92 -15.30 -3.18
CA MET A 46 -7.16 -14.97 -4.37
C MET A 46 -6.24 -16.10 -4.79
N LYS A 47 -6.05 -16.26 -6.10
CA LYS A 47 -4.96 -17.06 -6.63
C LYS A 47 -3.62 -16.45 -6.24
N ARG A 48 -2.63 -17.32 -5.99
CA ARG A 48 -1.28 -16.91 -5.59
C ARG A 48 -0.67 -15.90 -6.56
N ASP A 49 -0.77 -16.15 -7.86
CA ASP A 49 -0.13 -15.30 -8.87
C ASP A 49 -0.79 -13.92 -8.94
N SER A 50 -2.12 -13.86 -9.00
CA SER A 50 -2.89 -12.62 -8.93
C SER A 50 -2.57 -11.82 -7.66
N PHE A 51 -2.46 -12.49 -6.51
CA PHE A 51 -2.03 -11.83 -5.28
C PHE A 51 -0.66 -11.15 -5.40
N TYR A 52 0.32 -11.79 -6.05
CA TYR A 52 1.65 -11.18 -6.21
C TYR A 52 1.65 -10.03 -7.21
N GLU A 53 0.82 -10.09 -8.25
CA GLU A 53 0.63 -8.99 -9.19
C GLU A 53 0.01 -7.77 -8.51
N GLU A 54 -1.13 -7.95 -7.83
CA GLU A 54 -1.83 -6.87 -7.12
C GLU A 54 -0.98 -6.29 -5.98
N LYS A 55 -0.30 -7.17 -5.22
CA LYS A 55 0.64 -6.73 -4.18
C LYS A 55 1.76 -5.87 -4.77
N ARG A 56 2.31 -6.23 -5.93
CA ARG A 56 3.39 -5.47 -6.56
C ARG A 56 2.89 -4.15 -7.10
N SER A 57 1.70 -4.11 -7.69
CA SER A 57 1.06 -2.91 -8.18
C SER A 57 0.78 -1.92 -7.04
N GLY A 58 0.11 -2.36 -5.97
CA GLY A 58 -0.16 -1.52 -4.81
C GLY A 58 1.09 -0.97 -4.13
N ILE A 59 2.18 -1.74 -4.04
CA ILE A 59 3.47 -1.26 -3.51
C ILE A 59 4.07 -0.18 -4.41
N ARG A 60 4.00 -0.32 -5.74
CA ARG A 60 4.50 0.70 -6.69
C ARG A 60 3.73 2.00 -6.54
N LEU A 61 2.40 1.95 -6.43
CA LEU A 61 1.56 3.13 -6.24
C LEU A 61 1.93 3.87 -4.95
N ILE A 62 2.11 3.13 -3.85
CA ILE A 62 2.58 3.70 -2.57
C ILE A 62 3.96 4.36 -2.72
N ALA A 63 4.90 3.69 -3.39
CA ALA A 63 6.24 4.24 -3.62
C ALA A 63 6.20 5.54 -4.45
N THR A 64 5.38 5.60 -5.50
CA THR A 64 5.20 6.79 -6.34
C THR A 64 4.65 7.96 -5.53
N VAL A 65 3.58 7.75 -4.74
CA VAL A 65 3.00 8.81 -3.91
C VAL A 65 4.01 9.33 -2.89
N LEU A 66 4.76 8.44 -2.24
CA LEU A 66 5.79 8.83 -1.29
C LEU A 66 6.91 9.61 -1.97
N GLY A 67 7.33 9.21 -3.17
CA GLY A 67 8.32 9.94 -3.97
C GLY A 67 7.87 11.36 -4.31
N ILE A 68 6.64 11.51 -4.83
CA ILE A 68 6.04 12.82 -5.15
C ILE A 68 5.92 13.69 -3.87
N TYR A 69 5.52 13.08 -2.75
CA TYR A 69 5.41 13.79 -1.48
C TYR A 69 6.76 14.33 -1.00
N ILE A 70 7.82 13.53 -1.04
CA ILE A 70 9.18 13.94 -0.67
C ILE A 70 9.67 15.05 -1.60
N LEU A 71 9.45 14.92 -2.92
CA LEU A 71 9.82 15.94 -3.90
C LEU A 71 9.11 17.28 -3.62
N THR A 72 7.82 17.24 -3.31
CA THR A 72 7.02 18.43 -2.97
C THR A 72 7.54 19.09 -1.69
N LEU A 73 7.93 18.31 -0.69
CA LEU A 73 8.50 18.82 0.56
C LEU A 73 9.86 19.47 0.33
N TYR A 74 10.73 18.85 -0.49
CA TYR A 74 12.02 19.40 -0.85
C TYR A 74 11.90 20.77 -1.54
N ILE A 75 10.99 20.88 -2.51
CA ILE A 75 10.72 22.17 -3.19
C ILE A 75 10.29 23.24 -2.18
N ARG A 76 9.42 22.91 -1.21
CA ARG A 76 8.98 23.87 -0.17
C ARG A 76 10.05 24.29 0.82
N VAL A 77 11.11 23.51 0.98
CA VAL A 77 12.23 23.81 1.89
C VAL A 77 13.30 24.64 1.18
N VAL A 78 13.46 24.43 -0.13
CA VAL A 78 14.52 25.06 -0.95
C VAL A 78 14.03 26.32 -1.67
N ALA A 79 12.73 26.46 -1.94
CA ALA A 79 12.10 27.67 -2.49
C ALA A 79 11.68 28.64 -1.39
#